data_AF-A0AAE6TBA1-F1
#
_entry.id   AF-A0AAE6TBA1-F1
#
_cell.length_a   1.000
_cell.length_b   1.000
_cell.length_c   1.000
_cell.angle_alpha   90.00
_cell.angle_beta   90.00
_cell.angle_gamma   90.00
#
_symmetry.space_group_name_H-M   'P 1'
#
loop_
_entity.id
_entity.type
_entity.pdbx_description
1 polymer ?
#
loop_
_entity_poly.entity_id
_entity_poly.type
_entity_poly.pdbx_seq_one_letter_code
_entity_poly.pdbx_strand_id
1 'polypeptide(L)'
;MRHGFNAYIKCSGNNIYVAFRGTDTGHWGVLVPNVLTDIFQLYSCDICYVRAAGLIRHLLNHVPGIVSLQATGHSLGGGMAQFGVAANVGSPLPVGGVAVNAAGLSGNSLQALGADRLAAAAGVLDHITTCCDPVSTYGGGLVGGRYRIPRQNAPLSNGHGIADVAACYMAAAGGGGNIPADPR
;
A
#
# COMPACT_ATOMS: atom_id res chain seq x y z
N MET A 1 2.08 -6.27 -22.92
CA MET A 1 1.29 -7.20 -22.08
C MET A 1 0.41 -6.38 -21.15
N ARG A 2 -0.85 -6.75 -20.93
CA ARG A 2 -1.81 -6.00 -20.09
C ARG A 2 -1.30 -5.99 -18.64
N HIS A 3 -0.81 -4.85 -18.14
CA HIS A 3 -0.57 -4.63 -16.71
C HIS A 3 -1.93 -4.61 -16.01
N GLY A 4 -2.36 -5.81 -15.59
CA GLY A 4 -3.73 -6.08 -15.17
C GLY A 4 -3.94 -5.66 -13.72
N PHE A 5 -4.87 -4.73 -13.52
CA PHE A 5 -5.52 -4.51 -12.24
C PHE A 5 -5.99 -5.86 -11.67
N ASN A 6 -5.40 -6.27 -10.56
CA ASN A 6 -5.69 -7.55 -9.91
C ASN A 6 -5.79 -7.33 -8.40
N ALA A 7 -6.87 -7.83 -7.82
CA ALA A 7 -7.12 -7.72 -6.40
C ALA A 7 -7.62 -9.06 -5.87
N TYR A 8 -7.11 -9.48 -4.72
CA TYR A 8 -7.68 -10.55 -3.93
C TYR A 8 -8.71 -9.95 -2.97
N ILE A 9 -9.92 -10.52 -2.94
CA ILE A 9 -11.00 -10.07 -2.07
C ILE A 9 -11.36 -11.21 -1.12
N LYS A 10 -11.35 -10.92 0.18
CA LYS A 10 -11.75 -11.87 1.22
C LYS A 10 -12.84 -11.26 2.08
N CYS A 11 -13.91 -12.03 2.30
CA CYS A 11 -14.90 -11.74 3.31
C CYS A 11 -14.56 -12.53 4.57
N SER A 12 -14.50 -11.87 5.73
CA SER A 12 -14.35 -12.53 7.02
C SER A 12 -15.35 -11.95 8.01
N GLY A 13 -16.38 -12.74 8.32
CA GLY A 13 -17.60 -12.23 8.93
C GLY A 13 -18.24 -11.21 8.01
N ASN A 14 -18.49 -10.00 8.51
CA ASN A 14 -19.04 -8.88 7.74
C ASN A 14 -17.96 -7.86 7.30
N ASN A 15 -16.68 -8.18 7.47
CA ASN A 15 -15.57 -7.31 7.07
C ASN A 15 -15.01 -7.75 5.73
N ILE A 16 -14.77 -6.80 4.83
CA ILE A 16 -14.16 -7.05 3.53
C ILE A 16 -12.70 -6.63 3.54
N TYR A 17 -11.84 -7.51 3.04
CA TYR A 17 -10.42 -7.27 2.88
C TYR A 17 -10.09 -7.30 1.39
N VAL A 18 -9.42 -6.26 0.90
CA VAL A 18 -8.98 -6.15 -0.49
C VAL A 18 -7.47 -6.03 -0.53
N ALA A 19 -6.79 -6.99 -1.16
CA ALA A 19 -5.35 -6.95 -1.36
C ALA A 19 -5.05 -6.69 -2.84
N PHE A 20 -4.55 -5.51 -3.17
CA PHE A 20 -4.18 -5.14 -4.53
C PHE A 20 -2.80 -5.69 -4.86
N ARG A 21 -2.69 -6.34 -6.03
CA ARG A 21 -1.43 -6.89 -6.53
C ARG A 21 -0.56 -5.77 -7.10
N GLY A 22 0.67 -5.63 -6.59
CA GLY A 22 1.71 -4.81 -7.20
C GLY A 22 2.38 -5.48 -8.40
N THR A 23 3.43 -4.87 -8.95
CA THR A 23 4.22 -5.47 -10.03
C THR A 23 5.27 -6.43 -9.46
N ASP A 24 4.83 -7.61 -9.03
CA ASP A 24 5.76 -8.68 -8.67
C ASP A 24 5.93 -9.62 -9.87
N THR A 25 7.00 -9.40 -10.65
CA THR A 25 7.44 -10.33 -11.69
C THR A 25 8.54 -11.21 -11.08
N GLY A 26 8.14 -12.37 -10.56
CA GLY A 26 9.02 -13.32 -9.84
C GLY A 26 10.10 -13.99 -10.70
N HIS A 27 10.98 -13.23 -11.34
CA HIS A 27 12.15 -13.75 -12.06
C HIS A 27 13.44 -13.14 -11.51
N TRP A 28 14.32 -14.05 -11.06
CA TRP A 28 15.71 -13.83 -10.66
C TRP A 28 16.52 -13.17 -11.80
N GLY A 29 16.51 -11.84 -11.84
CA GLY A 29 17.26 -11.04 -12.83
C GLY A 29 16.78 -9.60 -13.01
N VAL A 30 15.67 -9.20 -12.36
CA VAL A 30 14.95 -7.95 -12.66
C VAL A 30 14.85 -7.04 -11.40
N LEU A 31 15.93 -6.93 -10.62
CA LEU A 31 15.95 -6.11 -9.40
C LEU A 31 15.87 -4.59 -9.70
N VAL A 32 16.39 -4.17 -10.86
CA VAL A 32 16.41 -2.76 -11.32
C VAL A 32 15.12 -2.38 -12.06
N PRO A 33 14.52 -3.23 -12.93
CA PRO A 33 13.31 -2.85 -13.65
C PRO A 33 12.04 -2.82 -12.82
N ASN A 34 11.91 -3.56 -11.71
CA ASN A 34 10.70 -3.49 -10.87
C ASN A 34 10.63 -2.16 -10.10
N VAL A 35 11.72 -1.75 -9.46
CA VAL A 35 11.85 -0.42 -8.83
C VAL A 35 11.65 0.70 -9.84
N LEU A 36 12.27 0.60 -11.03
CA LEU A 36 12.07 1.60 -12.08
C LEU A 36 10.63 1.58 -12.62
N THR A 37 10.00 0.43 -12.81
CA THR A 37 8.61 0.33 -13.29
C THR A 37 7.64 0.93 -12.26
N ASP A 38 7.85 0.66 -10.98
CA ASP A 38 7.06 1.23 -9.89
C ASP A 38 7.26 2.76 -9.78
N ILE A 39 8.51 3.23 -9.95
CA ILE A 39 8.83 4.66 -10.01
C ILE A 39 8.29 5.31 -11.30
N PHE A 40 8.28 4.63 -12.44
CA PHE A 40 7.77 5.17 -13.71
C PHE A 40 6.24 5.19 -13.73
N GLN A 41 5.58 4.21 -13.11
CA GLN A 41 4.13 4.21 -12.90
C GLN A 41 3.68 5.31 -11.92
N LEU A 42 4.59 5.79 -11.07
CA LEU A 42 4.38 6.95 -10.21
C LEU A 42 4.14 8.27 -10.94
N TYR A 43 4.66 8.41 -12.16
CA TYR A 43 4.57 9.65 -12.95
C TYR A 43 3.33 9.73 -13.85
N SER A 44 2.48 8.69 -13.83
CA SER A 44 1.21 8.64 -14.56
C SER A 44 0.10 8.36 -13.56
N CYS A 45 -1.02 9.10 -13.62
CA CYS A 45 -2.21 8.75 -12.87
C CYS A 45 -2.76 7.45 -13.46
N ASP A 46 -2.21 6.33 -12.99
CA ASP A 46 -2.49 5.03 -13.56
C ASP A 46 -3.97 4.74 -13.35
N ILE A 47 -4.65 4.34 -14.43
CA ILE A 47 -6.05 3.90 -14.41
C ILE A 47 -6.31 2.88 -13.30
N CYS A 48 -5.28 2.15 -12.83
CA CYS A 48 -5.33 1.25 -11.70
C CYS A 48 -5.75 1.93 -10.38
N TYR A 49 -5.35 3.17 -10.09
CA TYR A 49 -5.77 3.89 -8.88
C TYR A 49 -7.26 4.25 -8.92
N VAL A 50 -7.73 4.73 -10.07
CA VAL A 50 -9.16 5.01 -10.30
C VAL A 50 -9.98 3.72 -10.22
N ARG A 51 -9.47 2.61 -10.79
CA ARG A 51 -10.08 1.28 -10.68
C ARG A 51 -10.12 0.77 -9.24
N ALA A 52 -9.08 1.00 -8.45
CA ALA A 52 -9.04 0.63 -7.04
C ALA A 52 -10.10 1.39 -6.23
N ALA A 53 -10.20 2.71 -6.43
CA ALA A 53 -11.23 3.54 -5.83
C ALA A 53 -12.65 3.10 -6.22
N GLY A 54 -12.86 2.79 -7.50
CA GLY A 54 -14.13 2.29 -8.02
C GLY A 54 -14.51 0.91 -7.46
N LEU A 55 -13.55 -0.02 -7.37
CA LEU A 55 -13.78 -1.35 -6.79
C LEU A 55 -14.18 -1.25 -5.32
N ILE A 56 -13.44 -0.48 -4.52
CA ILE A 56 -13.77 -0.27 -3.09
C ILE A 56 -15.17 0.33 -2.97
N ARG A 57 -15.49 1.37 -3.74
CA ARG A 57 -16.82 1.98 -3.73
C ARG A 57 -17.91 0.99 -4.10
N HIS A 58 -17.67 0.15 -5.10
CA HIS A 58 -18.61 -0.88 -5.52
C HIS A 58 -18.89 -1.88 -4.41
N LEU A 59 -17.84 -2.39 -3.75
CA LEU A 59 -17.96 -3.33 -2.64
C LEU A 59 -18.73 -2.74 -1.46
N LEU A 60 -18.42 -1.50 -1.06
CA LEU A 60 -19.10 -0.79 0.02
C LEU A 60 -20.60 -0.62 -0.22
N ASN A 61 -21.00 -0.46 -1.49
CA ASN A 61 -22.40 -0.19 -1.83
C ASN A 61 -23.22 -1.47 -2.12
N HIS A 62 -22.56 -2.58 -2.49
CA HIS A 62 -23.26 -3.75 -3.06
C HIS A 62 -23.04 -5.05 -2.30
N VAL A 63 -22.07 -5.13 -1.38
CA VAL A 63 -21.92 -6.32 -0.54
C VAL A 63 -22.93 -6.26 0.61
N PRO A 64 -23.91 -7.18 0.70
CA PRO A 64 -24.93 -7.11 1.74
C PRO A 64 -24.33 -7.35 3.12
N GLY A 65 -24.71 -6.53 4.10
CA GLY A 65 -24.31 -6.70 5.50
C GLY A 65 -22.85 -6.33 5.82
N ILE A 66 -22.11 -5.74 4.87
CA ILE A 66 -20.75 -5.25 5.11
C ILE A 66 -20.74 -4.19 6.22
N VAL A 67 -19.79 -4.33 7.15
CA VAL A 67 -19.61 -3.38 8.27
C VAL A 67 -18.33 -2.57 8.15
N SER A 68 -17.32 -3.06 7.43
CA SER A 68 -16.08 -2.33 7.17
C SER A 68 -15.33 -2.88 5.96
N LEU A 69 -14.42 -2.06 5.41
CA LEU A 69 -13.48 -2.48 4.39
C LEU A 69 -12.05 -2.10 4.76
N GLN A 70 -11.13 -3.05 4.61
CA GLN A 70 -9.69 -2.86 4.78
C GLN A 70 -8.98 -3.15 3.46
N ALA A 71 -8.12 -2.23 3.02
CA ALA A 71 -7.32 -2.40 1.82
C ALA A 71 -5.84 -2.58 2.17
N THR A 72 -5.14 -3.39 1.38
CA THR A 72 -3.70 -3.58 1.51
C THR A 72 -3.05 -3.82 0.16
N GLY A 73 -1.73 -3.69 0.12
CA GLY A 73 -0.94 -4.01 -1.04
C GLY A 73 0.53 -3.67 -0.85
N HIS A 74 1.36 -4.23 -1.71
CA HIS A 74 2.80 -3.97 -1.78
C HIS A 74 3.15 -3.19 -3.04
N SER A 75 4.12 -2.28 -2.95
CA SER A 75 4.57 -1.45 -4.07
C SER A 75 3.42 -0.69 -4.76
N LEU A 76 3.22 -0.85 -6.07
CA LEU A 76 2.06 -0.32 -6.80
C LEU A 76 0.71 -0.70 -6.14
N GLY A 77 0.60 -1.93 -5.62
CA GLY A 77 -0.58 -2.39 -4.87
C GLY A 77 -0.82 -1.57 -3.60
N GLY A 78 0.26 -1.15 -2.94
CA GLY A 78 0.18 -0.24 -1.80
C GLY A 78 -0.32 1.14 -2.19
N GLY A 79 0.13 1.67 -3.33
CA GLY A 79 -0.38 2.93 -3.89
C GLY A 79 -1.87 2.84 -4.28
N MET A 80 -2.30 1.72 -4.87
CA MET A 80 -3.71 1.43 -5.15
C MET A 80 -4.55 1.40 -3.87
N ALA A 81 -4.06 0.74 -2.81
CA ALA A 81 -4.73 0.68 -1.52
C ALA A 81 -4.86 2.09 -0.90
N GLN A 82 -3.77 2.86 -0.84
CA GLN A 82 -3.77 4.23 -0.32
C GLN A 82 -4.76 5.12 -1.08
N PHE A 83 -4.68 5.15 -2.41
CA PHE A 83 -5.59 5.97 -3.21
C PHE A 83 -7.05 5.53 -3.07
N GLY A 84 -7.30 4.23 -3.11
CA GLY A 84 -8.65 3.67 -3.03
C GLY A 84 -9.32 3.94 -1.68
N VAL A 85 -8.57 3.83 -0.58
CA VAL A 85 -9.05 4.19 0.77
C VAL A 85 -9.29 5.68 0.87
N ALA A 86 -8.32 6.51 0.49
CA ALA A 86 -8.45 7.97 0.55
C ALA A 86 -9.63 8.49 -0.28
N ALA A 87 -9.93 7.86 -1.43
CA ALA A 87 -11.08 8.22 -2.25
C ALA A 87 -12.43 7.88 -1.58
N ASN A 88 -12.46 7.00 -0.58
CA ASN A 88 -13.67 6.43 0.02
C ASN A 88 -13.83 6.70 1.52
N VAL A 89 -12.94 7.46 2.18
CA VAL A 89 -13.04 7.77 3.62
C VAL A 89 -14.31 8.55 4.03
N GLY A 90 -15.01 9.18 3.09
CA GLY A 90 -16.33 9.79 3.32
C GLY A 90 -17.51 8.81 3.22
N SER A 91 -17.24 7.51 3.11
CA SER A 91 -18.28 6.47 3.11
C SER A 91 -18.98 6.39 4.47
N PRO A 92 -20.29 6.07 4.52
CA PRO A 92 -20.99 5.79 5.78
C PRO A 92 -20.40 4.59 6.56
N LEU A 93 -19.68 3.72 5.85
CA LEU A 93 -19.01 2.56 6.44
C LEU A 93 -17.52 2.85 6.60
N PRO A 94 -16.88 2.41 7.71
CA PRO A 94 -15.45 2.52 7.91
C PRO A 94 -14.63 1.90 6.76
N VAL A 95 -13.66 2.68 6.28
CA VAL A 95 -12.68 2.26 5.27
C VAL A 95 -11.29 2.58 5.81
N GLY A 96 -10.39 1.62 5.78
CA GLY A 96 -9.00 1.81 6.17
C GLY A 96 -8.05 0.97 5.34
N GLY A 97 -6.76 1.07 5.63
CA GLY A 97 -5.80 0.19 5.01
C GLY A 97 -4.39 0.24 5.58
N VAL A 98 -3.62 -0.79 5.25
CA VAL A 98 -2.19 -0.87 5.56
C VAL A 98 -1.45 -1.19 4.28
N ALA A 99 -0.50 -0.34 3.90
CA ALA A 99 0.28 -0.51 2.68
C ALA A 99 1.74 -0.80 3.03
N VAL A 100 2.37 -1.71 2.29
CA VAL A 100 3.74 -2.17 2.56
C VAL A 100 4.67 -1.73 1.44
N ASN A 101 5.76 -1.03 1.74
CA ASN A 101 6.70 -0.48 0.74
C ASN A 101 5.95 0.12 -0.45
N ALA A 102 4.94 0.94 -0.15
CA ALA A 102 4.01 1.43 -1.14
C ALA A 102 4.71 2.37 -2.13
N ALA A 103 4.29 2.29 -3.39
CA ALA A 103 4.44 3.40 -4.31
C ALA A 103 3.55 4.54 -3.81
N GLY A 104 4.14 5.69 -3.50
CA GLY A 104 3.36 6.86 -3.09
C GLY A 104 2.59 7.48 -4.25
N LEU A 105 1.82 8.52 -3.92
CA LEU A 105 0.95 9.17 -4.89
C LEU A 105 1.66 10.36 -5.54
N SER A 106 1.43 10.53 -6.84
CA SER A 106 1.84 11.72 -7.58
C SER A 106 1.14 12.99 -7.05
N GLY A 107 1.71 14.17 -7.31
CA GLY A 107 1.06 15.45 -6.97
C GLY A 107 -0.35 15.60 -7.55
N ASN A 108 -0.57 15.12 -8.79
CA ASN A 108 -1.88 15.12 -9.43
C ASN A 108 -2.88 14.18 -8.74
N SER A 109 -2.42 13.00 -8.32
CA SER A 109 -3.25 12.03 -7.59
C SER A 109 -3.65 12.58 -6.21
N LEU A 110 -2.72 13.24 -5.52
CA LEU A 110 -3.00 13.93 -4.24
C LEU A 110 -3.99 15.09 -4.44
N GLN A 111 -3.78 15.92 -5.47
CA GLN A 111 -4.66 17.02 -5.81
C GLN A 111 -6.09 16.52 -6.13
N ALA A 112 -6.21 15.42 -6.87
CA ALA A 112 -7.51 14.82 -7.21
C ALA A 112 -8.27 14.28 -5.99
N LEU A 113 -7.57 13.83 -4.95
CA LEU A 113 -8.18 13.42 -3.68
C LEU A 113 -8.65 14.63 -2.87
N GLY A 114 -7.91 15.74 -2.93
CA GLY A 114 -8.21 16.96 -2.18
C GLY A 114 -7.82 16.88 -0.71
N ALA A 115 -7.54 18.04 -0.10
CA ALA A 115 -6.96 18.14 1.23
C ALA A 115 -7.81 17.48 2.32
N ASP A 116 -9.14 17.67 2.30
CA ASP A 116 -10.04 17.13 3.33
C ASP A 116 -10.04 15.60 3.35
N ARG A 117 -10.05 14.96 2.17
CA ARG A 117 -9.97 13.50 2.07
C ARG A 117 -8.62 12.99 2.50
N LEU A 118 -7.54 13.67 2.14
CA LEU A 118 -6.18 13.29 2.56
C LEU A 118 -6.02 13.39 4.08
N ALA A 119 -6.58 14.43 4.71
CA ALA A 119 -6.57 14.60 6.16
C ALA A 119 -7.36 13.49 6.86
N ALA A 120 -8.57 13.17 6.38
CA ALA A 120 -9.35 12.06 6.91
C ALA A 120 -8.66 10.69 6.68
N ALA A 121 -8.07 10.49 5.51
CA ALA A 121 -7.35 9.28 5.15
C ALA A 121 -6.10 9.05 6.01
N ALA A 122 -5.44 10.12 6.46
CA ALA A 122 -4.28 10.01 7.32
C ALA A 122 -4.58 9.34 8.68
N GLY A 123 -5.83 9.37 9.14
CA GLY A 123 -6.26 8.70 10.38
C GLY A 123 -6.63 7.23 10.23
N VAL A 124 -6.67 6.70 9.00
CA VAL A 124 -7.12 5.32 8.70
C VAL A 124 -6.17 4.54 7.77
N LEU A 125 -5.00 5.14 7.47
CA LEU A 125 -3.96 4.55 6.64
C LEU A 125 -2.64 4.47 7.40
N ASP A 126 -2.04 3.30 7.35
CA ASP A 126 -0.69 3.06 7.83
C ASP A 126 0.21 2.53 6.72
N HIS A 127 1.46 2.96 6.75
CA HIS A 127 2.50 2.53 5.82
C HIS A 127 3.59 1.80 6.57
N ILE A 128 3.85 0.56 6.18
CA ILE A 128 5.00 -0.22 6.64
C ILE A 128 6.09 -0.11 5.59
N THR A 129 7.25 0.41 5.94
CA THR A 129 8.36 0.61 5.00
C THR A 129 9.62 -0.08 5.52
N THR A 130 10.43 -0.69 4.67
CA THR A 130 11.78 -1.05 5.07
C THR A 130 12.67 0.18 5.05
N CYS A 131 13.75 0.13 5.81
CA CYS A 131 14.68 1.25 5.88
C CYS A 131 15.46 1.57 4.60
N CYS A 132 15.44 0.71 3.58
CA CYS A 132 16.22 0.91 2.37
C CYS A 132 15.35 1.05 1.12
N ASP A 133 14.03 0.93 1.25
CA ASP A 133 13.14 0.92 0.11
C ASP A 133 13.21 2.25 -0.70
N PRO A 134 13.75 2.23 -1.93
CA PRO A 134 13.79 3.41 -2.77
C PRO A 134 12.40 3.84 -3.25
N VAL A 135 11.42 2.91 -3.34
CA VAL A 135 10.09 3.22 -3.87
C VAL A 135 9.28 4.02 -2.86
N SER A 136 9.21 3.62 -1.59
CA SER A 136 8.59 4.45 -0.56
C SER A 136 9.36 5.73 -0.24
N THR A 137 10.67 5.77 -0.50
CA THR A 137 11.51 6.96 -0.24
C THR A 137 11.37 8.03 -1.32
N TYR A 138 11.36 7.63 -2.59
CA TYR A 138 11.36 8.54 -3.74
C TYR A 138 10.02 8.58 -4.48
N GLY A 139 9.12 7.63 -4.20
CA GLY A 139 7.86 7.41 -4.88
C GLY A 139 6.74 8.38 -4.51
N GLY A 140 6.99 9.66 -4.23
CA GLY A 140 5.91 10.62 -4.01
C GLY A 140 5.24 10.52 -2.62
N GLY A 141 3.98 10.96 -2.52
CA GLY A 141 3.33 11.21 -1.23
C GLY A 141 2.63 10.01 -0.62
N LEU A 142 3.16 9.48 0.48
CA LEU A 142 2.45 8.53 1.36
C LEU A 142 1.55 9.29 2.34
N VAL A 143 0.33 8.80 2.54
CA VAL A 143 -0.73 9.46 3.33
C VAL A 143 -1.02 8.62 4.57
N GLY A 144 -0.85 9.21 5.76
CA GLY A 144 -1.10 8.56 7.04
C GLY A 144 0.16 8.16 7.80
N GLY A 145 -0.02 7.26 8.77
CA GLY A 145 1.04 6.80 9.66
C GLY A 145 2.16 6.08 8.91
N ARG A 146 3.40 6.19 9.39
CA ARG A 146 4.55 5.54 8.77
C ARG A 146 5.35 4.78 9.82
N TYR A 147 5.36 3.47 9.69
CA TYR A 147 6.23 2.58 10.43
C TYR A 147 7.41 2.15 9.57
N ARG A 148 8.62 2.46 10.00
CA ARG A 148 9.86 2.05 9.31
C ARG A 148 10.50 0.88 10.04
N ILE A 149 10.55 -0.28 9.38
CA ILE A 149 11.18 -1.47 9.94
C ILE A 149 12.70 -1.26 10.02
N PRO A 150 13.31 -1.45 11.20
CA PRO A 150 14.76 -1.36 11.37
C PRO A 150 15.54 -2.30 10.45
N ARG A 151 16.73 -1.89 9.99
CA ARG A 151 17.59 -2.68 9.08
C ARG A 151 18.13 -3.98 9.69
N GLN A 152 18.19 -4.06 11.02
CA GLN A 152 18.88 -5.05 11.86
C GLN A 152 19.46 -6.26 11.10
N ASN A 153 20.68 -6.13 10.55
CA ASN A 153 21.41 -7.20 9.86
C ASN A 153 20.64 -8.00 8.79
N ALA A 154 19.50 -7.50 8.31
CA ALA A 154 18.71 -8.19 7.30
C ALA A 154 19.51 -8.22 5.98
N PRO A 155 19.64 -9.40 5.34
CA PRO A 155 20.24 -9.50 4.03
C PRO A 155 19.27 -8.94 2.99
N LEU A 156 19.31 -7.61 2.81
CA LEU A 156 18.43 -6.90 1.89
C LEU A 156 19.05 -6.83 0.50
N SER A 157 18.24 -7.06 -0.53
CA SER A 157 18.64 -6.79 -1.91
C SER A 157 18.68 -5.28 -2.16
N ASN A 158 17.56 -4.60 -1.98
CA ASN A 158 17.41 -3.15 -1.96
C ASN A 158 16.40 -2.66 -0.91
N GLY A 159 15.75 -3.58 -0.19
CA GLY A 159 14.74 -3.27 0.81
C GLY A 159 13.32 -3.21 0.25
N HIS A 160 13.12 -3.17 -1.05
CA HIS A 160 11.80 -2.95 -1.66
C HIS A 160 10.93 -4.21 -1.66
N GLY A 161 11.50 -5.37 -2.01
CA GLY A 161 10.72 -6.59 -2.25
C GLY A 161 9.97 -7.09 -1.02
N ILE A 162 8.88 -7.83 -1.22
CA ILE A 162 8.14 -8.42 -0.09
C ILE A 162 8.99 -9.40 0.73
N ALA A 163 9.96 -10.07 0.10
CA ALA A 163 10.95 -10.90 0.77
C ALA A 163 11.90 -10.07 1.66
N ASP A 164 12.28 -8.87 1.23
CA ASP A 164 13.09 -7.94 2.03
C ASP A 164 12.31 -7.44 3.25
N VAL A 165 11.00 -7.17 3.09
CA VAL A 165 10.10 -6.84 4.21
C VAL A 165 10.04 -7.99 5.23
N ALA A 166 9.84 -9.22 4.75
CA ALA A 166 9.81 -10.40 5.62
C ALA A 166 11.16 -10.61 6.33
N ALA A 167 12.28 -10.46 5.63
CA ALA A 167 13.62 -10.55 6.21
C ALA A 167 13.85 -9.48 7.29
N CYS A 168 13.43 -8.23 7.03
CA CYS A 168 13.47 -7.14 8.01
C CYS A 168 12.65 -7.47 9.27
N TYR A 169 11.44 -8.00 9.12
CA TYR A 169 10.61 -8.41 10.26
C TYR A 169 11.21 -9.58 11.04
N MET A 170 11.70 -10.61 10.35
CA MET A 170 12.33 -11.76 11.02
C MET A 170 13.58 -11.34 11.77
N ALA A 171 14.39 -10.44 11.21
CA ALA A 171 15.57 -9.94 11.87
C ALA A 171 15.20 -9.05 13.08
N ALA A 172 14.16 -8.23 12.97
CA ALA A 172 13.64 -7.44 14.09
C ALA A 172 13.03 -8.30 15.21
N ALA A 173 12.43 -9.45 14.89
CA ALA A 173 11.85 -10.37 15.86
C ALA A 173 12.88 -11.32 16.50
N GLY A 174 14.02 -11.56 15.84
CA GLY A 174 15.09 -12.50 16.21
C GLY A 174 15.99 -12.11 17.40
N GLY A 175 15.56 -11.17 18.24
CA GLY A 175 16.24 -10.76 19.48
C GLY A 175 15.33 -10.71 20.72
N GLY A 176 14.12 -11.28 20.66
CA GLY A 176 13.22 -11.32 21.82
C GLY A 176 12.76 -9.93 22.28
N GLY A 177 11.96 -9.24 21.46
CA GLY A 177 11.37 -7.97 21.86
C GLY A 177 10.29 -7.54 20.88
N ASN A 178 9.17 -7.07 21.41
CA ASN A 178 8.03 -6.53 20.67
C ASN A 178 8.48 -5.62 19.52
N ILE A 179 7.76 -5.70 18.39
CA ILE A 179 7.80 -4.69 17.32
C ILE A 179 7.51 -3.34 18.00
N PRO A 180 8.49 -2.44 18.15
CA PRO A 180 8.24 -1.15 18.76
C PRO A 180 7.40 -0.37 17.75
N ALA A 181 6.22 0.11 18.15
CA ALA A 181 5.60 1.20 17.42
C ALA A 181 6.51 2.41 17.60
N ASP A 182 7.22 2.84 16.54
CA ASP A 182 7.90 4.14 16.55
C ASP A 182 6.85 5.22 16.23
N PRO A 183 6.54 6.13 17.17
CA PRO A 183 5.65 7.24 16.92
C PRO A 183 6.50 8.43 16.44
N ARG A 184 6.58 8.66 15.13
CA ARG A 184 7.02 9.94 14.59
C ARG A 184 6.20 10.35 13.39
#